data_AF-A0A9W4TZB0-F1
#
_entry.id   AF-A0A9W4TZB0-F1
#
_cell.length_a   1.000
_cell.length_b   1.000
_cell.length_c   1.000
_cell.angle_alpha   90.00
_cell.angle_beta   90.00
_cell.angle_gamma   90.00
#
_symmetry.space_group_name_H-M   'P 1'
#
loop_
_entity.id
_entity.type
_entity.pdbx_description
1 polymer ?
#
loop_
_entity_poly.entity_id
_entity_poly.type
_entity_poly.pdbx_seq_one_letter_code
_entity_poly.pdbx_strand_id
1 'polypeptide(L)'
;MIQKFTCVPKSNYDITIISNGTISQIQSKLLEIQFDIEINQCSNITYLNSISNLIGFLKSKNDGVNGSNGSNGVNGSNGSNGVNGIYYGKFIFMFFNNMEYIQKFLIECIDYYHKEKLGKLDNVYFYFDSSVIDTEDFPFVTIVNIINDIIKKVNFLVNNIKNVFIDDLQFDGERRICIQYLIRNYPNIEKVNLSSHSNLLMNDMIFT
;
A
#
# COMPACT_ATOMS: atom_id res chain seq x y z
N MET A 1 28.57 14.26 32.10
CA MET A 1 28.33 13.87 30.70
C MET A 1 26.95 14.35 30.31
N ILE A 2 26.83 15.22 29.31
CA ILE A 2 25.52 15.70 28.81
C ILE A 2 25.17 14.84 27.59
N GLN A 3 24.16 13.98 27.71
CA GLN A 3 23.58 13.30 26.56
C GLN A 3 22.79 14.33 25.74
N LYS A 4 23.24 14.60 24.51
CA LYS A 4 22.46 15.36 23.53
C LYS A 4 21.36 14.45 22.99
N PHE A 5 20.12 14.67 23.42
CA PHE A 5 18.97 14.08 22.77
C PHE A 5 18.72 14.82 21.46
N THR A 6 19.06 14.19 20.33
CA THR A 6 18.57 14.63 19.02
C THR A 6 17.12 14.17 18.89
N CYS A 7 16.18 15.09 19.07
CA CYS A 7 14.78 14.85 18.71
C CYS A 7 14.72 14.66 17.19
N VAL A 8 14.54 13.42 16.73
CA VAL A 8 14.19 13.14 15.34
C VAL A 8 12.77 13.66 15.14
N PRO A 9 12.54 14.63 14.23
CA PRO A 9 11.19 15.07 13.94
C PRO A 9 10.39 13.87 13.45
N LYS A 10 9.35 13.49 14.20
CA LYS A 10 8.38 12.51 13.74
C LYS A 10 7.69 13.13 12.53
N SER A 11 8.08 12.71 11.34
CA SER A 11 7.36 13.06 10.11
C SER A 11 5.94 12.52 10.23
N ASN A 12 4.97 13.42 10.36
CA ASN A 12 3.56 13.07 10.34
C ASN A 12 3.21 12.69 8.89
N TYR A 13 3.29 11.40 8.59
CA TYR A 13 2.77 10.89 7.33
C TYR A 13 1.27 10.66 7.47
N ASP A 14 0.52 11.12 6.47
CA ASP A 14 -0.86 10.67 6.28
C ASP A 14 -0.83 9.21 5.81
N ILE A 15 -1.77 8.42 6.32
CA ILE A 15 -1.93 7.01 5.95
C ILE A 15 -3.23 6.89 5.18
N THR A 16 -3.15 6.31 3.98
CA THR A 16 -4.32 6.01 3.16
C THR A 16 -4.46 4.50 3.04
N ILE A 17 -5.61 3.99 3.49
CA ILE A 17 -5.91 2.56 3.49
C ILE A 17 -6.95 2.30 2.41
N ILE A 18 -6.67 1.33 1.53
CA ILE A 18 -7.58 0.87 0.49
C ILE A 18 -7.96 -0.57 0.84
N SER A 19 -9.22 -0.78 1.18
CA SER A 19 -9.67 -2.07 1.69
C SER A 19 -11.18 -2.29 1.57
N ASN A 20 -11.60 -3.56 1.51
CA ASN A 20 -12.98 -4.01 1.71
C ASN A 20 -13.28 -4.49 3.14
N GLY A 21 -12.30 -4.47 4.04
CA GLY A 21 -12.49 -4.88 5.42
C GLY A 21 -13.34 -3.88 6.21
N THR A 22 -14.00 -4.36 7.26
CA THR A 22 -14.61 -3.46 8.25
C THR A 22 -13.54 -2.68 9.00
N ILE A 23 -13.89 -1.51 9.54
CA ILE A 23 -12.95 -0.68 10.33
C ILE A 23 -12.35 -1.49 11.50
N SER A 24 -13.16 -2.34 12.15
CA SER A 24 -12.70 -3.20 13.24
C SER A 24 -11.64 -4.20 12.78
N GLN A 25 -11.89 -4.90 11.66
CA GLN A 25 -10.92 -5.84 11.08
C GLN A 25 -9.61 -5.13 10.72
N ILE A 26 -9.70 -3.98 10.05
CA ILE A 26 -8.55 -3.17 9.67
C ILE A 26 -7.75 -2.75 10.91
N GLN A 27 -8.41 -2.20 11.93
CA GLN A 27 -7.73 -1.74 13.15
C GLN A 27 -7.04 -2.88 13.91
N SER A 28 -7.69 -4.03 14.03
CA SER A 28 -7.09 -5.21 14.65
C SER A 28 -5.78 -5.60 13.95
N LYS A 29 -5.81 -5.68 12.62
CA LYS A 29 -4.63 -6.07 11.83
C LYS A 29 -3.56 -4.98 11.77
N LEU A 30 -3.95 -3.70 11.79
CA LEU A 30 -3.00 -2.59 11.88
C LEU A 30 -2.18 -2.63 13.17
N LEU A 31 -2.77 -3.06 14.30
CA LEU A 31 -2.05 -3.22 15.56
C LEU A 31 -0.99 -4.33 15.46
N GLU A 32 -1.30 -5.43 14.77
CA GLU A 32 -0.37 -6.55 14.54
C GLU A 32 0.84 -6.10 13.70
N ILE A 33 0.62 -5.32 12.65
CA ILE A 33 1.67 -4.89 11.70
C ILE A 33 2.28 -3.51 12.01
N GLN A 34 1.87 -2.88 13.12
CA GLN A 34 2.20 -1.48 13.44
C GLN A 34 3.71 -1.20 13.45
N PHE A 35 4.48 -2.15 13.99
CA PHE A 35 5.92 -2.02 14.16
C PHE A 35 6.68 -2.00 12.83
N ASP A 36 6.24 -2.78 11.84
CA ASP A 36 6.86 -2.82 10.52
C ASP A 36 6.50 -1.60 9.66
N ILE A 37 5.30 -1.04 9.86
CA ILE A 37 4.85 0.12 9.08
C ILE A 37 5.33 1.44 9.70
N GLU A 38 5.78 1.46 10.96
CA GLU A 38 6.13 2.69 11.70
C GLU A 38 4.96 3.68 11.75
N ILE A 39 3.76 3.19 12.12
CA ILE A 39 2.58 4.04 12.26
C ILE A 39 2.69 4.84 13.57
N ASN A 40 2.83 6.15 13.44
CA ASN A 40 2.81 7.07 14.57
C ASN A 40 1.36 7.24 15.08
N GLN A 41 1.16 7.30 16.39
CA GLN A 41 -0.16 7.45 17.01
C GLN A 41 -0.93 8.73 16.58
N CYS A 42 -0.24 9.70 15.99
CA CYS A 42 -0.81 10.96 15.53
C CYS A 42 -1.06 11.02 14.01
N SER A 43 -0.92 9.91 13.27
CA SER A 43 -1.17 9.91 11.82
C SER A 43 -2.65 10.04 11.50
N ASN A 44 -3.02 10.86 10.52
CA ASN A 44 -4.37 10.89 9.97
C ASN A 44 -4.56 9.67 9.06
N ILE A 45 -5.62 8.88 9.31
CA ILE A 45 -5.93 7.67 8.55
C ILE A 45 -7.16 7.94 7.68
N THR A 46 -6.99 7.86 6.37
CA THR A 46 -8.07 7.94 5.39
C THR A 46 -8.42 6.53 4.90
N TYR A 47 -9.70 6.17 4.98
CA TYR A 47 -10.19 4.87 4.52
C TYR A 47 -10.89 5.02 3.16
N LEU A 48 -10.46 4.22 2.20
CA LEU A 48 -11.00 4.15 0.85
C LEU A 48 -11.36 2.69 0.56
N ASN A 49 -12.35 2.47 -0.30
CA ASN A 49 -12.83 1.13 -0.64
C ASN A 49 -12.57 0.75 -2.11
N SER A 50 -12.03 1.64 -2.93
CA SER A 50 -11.83 1.42 -4.36
C SER A 50 -10.63 2.19 -4.91
N ILE A 51 -10.09 1.75 -6.05
CA ILE A 51 -9.05 2.46 -6.79
C ILE A 51 -9.61 3.78 -7.34
N SER A 52 -10.87 3.80 -7.77
CA SER A 52 -11.52 5.04 -8.21
C SER A 52 -11.48 6.12 -7.12
N ASN A 53 -11.74 5.75 -5.86
CA ASN A 53 -11.70 6.69 -4.75
C ASN A 53 -10.28 7.13 -4.41
N LEU A 54 -9.29 6.24 -4.55
CA LEU A 54 -7.88 6.59 -4.43
C LEU A 54 -7.46 7.62 -5.49
N ILE A 55 -7.87 7.43 -6.74
CA ILE A 55 -7.54 8.35 -7.83
C ILE A 55 -8.19 9.71 -7.59
N GLY A 56 -9.46 9.74 -7.20
CA GLY A 56 -10.15 10.98 -6.80
C GLY A 56 -9.46 11.69 -5.63
N PHE A 57 -9.03 10.92 -4.62
CA PHE A 57 -8.28 11.44 -3.48
C PHE A 57 -6.94 12.06 -3.92
N LEU A 58 -6.14 11.36 -4.72
CA LEU A 58 -4.85 11.84 -5.21
C LEU A 58 -5.02 13.11 -6.06
N LYS A 59 -6.03 13.17 -6.93
CA LYS A 59 -6.35 14.39 -7.68
C LYS A 59 -6.66 15.55 -6.75
N SER A 60 -7.54 15.34 -5.77
CA SER A 60 -7.90 16.39 -4.80
C SER A 60 -6.71 16.93 -4.00
N LYS A 61 -5.67 16.12 -3.81
CA LYS A 61 -4.44 16.50 -3.10
C LYS A 61 -3.41 17.16 -4.03
N ASN A 62 -3.32 16.71 -5.29
CA ASN A 62 -2.37 17.20 -6.27
C ASN A 62 -2.83 18.53 -6.91
N ASP A 63 -4.15 18.74 -7.02
CA ASP A 63 -4.78 19.98 -7.53
C ASP A 63 -4.69 21.13 -6.50
N GLY A 64 -3.61 21.14 -5.70
CA GLY A 64 -3.46 21.88 -4.46
C GLY A 64 -4.15 23.23 -4.52
N VAL A 65 -5.18 23.42 -3.67
CA VAL A 65 -6.02 24.62 -3.51
C VAL A 65 -5.88 25.52 -4.73
N ASN A 66 -6.57 25.21 -5.83
CA ASN A 66 -6.72 26.12 -6.97
C ASN A 66 -6.73 27.54 -6.41
N GLY A 67 -5.67 28.31 -6.70
CA GLY A 67 -5.56 29.69 -6.24
C GLY A 67 -6.90 30.32 -6.56
N SER A 68 -7.61 30.78 -5.52
CA SER A 68 -8.92 31.39 -5.68
C SER A 68 -8.79 32.38 -6.83
N ASN A 69 -9.53 32.15 -7.92
CA ASN A 69 -9.51 33.05 -9.07
C ASN A 69 -9.65 34.46 -8.52
N GLY A 70 -8.59 35.26 -8.64
CA GLY A 70 -8.63 36.66 -8.22
C GLY A 70 -9.84 37.28 -8.89
N SER A 71 -10.76 37.80 -8.09
CA SER A 71 -11.85 38.63 -8.59
C SER A 71 -11.23 39.70 -9.48
N ASN A 72 -11.80 39.90 -10.68
CA ASN A 72 -11.35 40.88 -11.66
C ASN A 72 -11.14 42.26 -10.99
N GLY A 73 -9.90 42.52 -10.60
CA GLY A 73 -9.44 43.73 -9.96
C GLY A 73 -8.23 44.21 -10.73
N VAL A 74 -8.35 45.43 -11.24
CA VAL A 74 -7.36 46.21 -11.99
C VAL A 74 -5.92 45.91 -11.52
N ASN A 75 -5.07 45.40 -12.42
CA ASN A 75 -3.67 44.95 -12.27
C ASN A 75 -3.47 43.48 -11.83
N GLY A 76 -3.62 42.57 -12.80
CA GLY A 76 -3.41 41.13 -12.61
C GLY A 76 -1.94 40.73 -12.40
N SER A 77 -1.61 40.33 -11.18
CA SER A 77 -0.48 39.45 -10.91
C SER A 77 -0.85 38.03 -11.35
N ASN A 78 -0.13 37.49 -12.34
CA ASN A 78 -0.30 36.10 -12.81
C ASN A 78 -0.32 35.14 -11.62
N GLY A 79 -1.39 34.36 -11.48
CA GLY A 79 -1.44 33.25 -10.52
C GLY A 79 -0.24 32.34 -10.75
N SER A 80 0.52 32.07 -9.70
CA SER A 80 1.62 31.09 -9.73
C SER A 80 1.06 29.74 -10.20
N ASN A 81 1.63 29.18 -11.26
CA ASN A 81 1.32 27.81 -11.69
C ASN A 81 1.38 26.89 -10.46
N GLY A 82 0.26 26.25 -10.13
CA GLY A 82 0.22 25.27 -9.05
C GLY A 82 1.33 24.25 -9.26
N VAL A 83 2.26 24.17 -8.33
CA VAL A 83 3.23 23.07 -8.31
C VAL A 83 2.39 21.83 -8.05
N ASN A 84 2.38 20.87 -8.99
CA ASN A 84 1.74 19.57 -8.78
C ASN A 84 2.29 18.99 -7.47
N GLY A 85 1.50 19.09 -6.40
CA GLY A 85 1.92 18.63 -5.09
C GLY A 85 2.02 17.13 -5.17
N ILE A 86 3.22 16.57 -5.00
CA ILE A 86 3.34 15.12 -4.84
C ILE A 86 2.83 14.81 -3.44
N TYR A 87 1.75 14.05 -3.33
CA TYR A 87 1.28 13.57 -2.04
C TYR A 87 2.30 12.58 -1.46
N TYR A 88 2.85 12.92 -0.28
CA TYR A 88 3.79 12.07 0.46
C TYR A 88 3.08 11.43 1.64
N GLY A 89 2.59 10.20 1.45
CA GLY A 89 1.93 9.41 2.50
C GLY A 89 2.29 7.92 2.39
N LYS A 90 1.80 7.14 3.34
CA LYS A 90 1.89 5.67 3.30
C LYS A 90 0.58 5.12 2.75
N PHE A 91 0.67 4.19 1.80
CA PHE A 91 -0.50 3.55 1.21
C PHE A 91 -0.56 2.10 1.63
N ILE A 92 -1.69 1.67 2.18
CA ILE A 92 -1.87 0.29 2.64
C ILE A 92 -3.05 -0.32 1.88
N PHE A 93 -2.78 -1.30 1.03
CA PHE A 93 -3.79 -2.10 0.37
C PHE A 93 -4.05 -3.34 1.22
N MET A 94 -5.26 -3.47 1.78
CA MET A 94 -5.62 -4.59 2.64
C MET A 94 -6.77 -5.38 2.03
N PHE A 95 -6.53 -6.66 1.76
CA PHE A 95 -7.50 -7.55 1.14
C PHE A 95 -8.05 -8.52 2.19
N PHE A 96 -9.36 -8.46 2.37
CA PHE A 96 -10.13 -9.33 3.27
C PHE A 96 -11.24 -10.03 2.48
N ASN A 97 -11.92 -10.97 3.12
CA ASN A 97 -13.25 -11.43 2.72
C ASN A 97 -13.37 -11.84 1.24
N ASN A 98 -12.84 -13.02 0.92
CA ASN A 98 -13.03 -13.74 -0.34
C ASN A 98 -12.50 -13.03 -1.61
N MET A 99 -12.53 -13.74 -2.73
CA MET A 99 -11.94 -13.31 -4.00
C MET A 99 -12.73 -12.23 -4.76
N GLU A 100 -13.99 -11.97 -4.39
CA GLU A 100 -14.86 -11.03 -5.12
C GLU A 100 -14.27 -9.62 -5.15
N TYR A 101 -13.76 -9.14 -4.01
CA TYR A 101 -13.15 -7.82 -3.94
C TYR A 101 -11.87 -7.73 -4.77
N ILE A 102 -11.04 -8.77 -4.76
CA ILE A 102 -9.81 -8.82 -5.56
C ILE A 102 -10.14 -8.73 -7.05
N GLN A 103 -11.14 -9.48 -7.51
CA GLN A 103 -11.56 -9.42 -8.91
C GLN A 103 -12.02 -8.01 -9.29
N LYS A 104 -12.87 -7.39 -8.47
CA LYS A 104 -13.32 -6.01 -8.69
C LYS A 104 -12.14 -5.02 -8.71
N PHE A 105 -11.22 -5.16 -7.76
CA PHE A 105 -10.02 -4.33 -7.65
C PHE A 105 -9.14 -4.45 -8.91
N LEU A 106 -8.94 -5.68 -9.41
CA LEU A 106 -8.16 -5.93 -10.63
C LEU A 106 -8.82 -5.33 -11.87
N ILE A 107 -10.15 -5.41 -11.98
CA ILE A 107 -10.92 -4.77 -13.07
C ILE A 107 -10.70 -3.26 -13.05
N GLU A 108 -10.82 -2.61 -11.88
CA GLU A 108 -10.58 -1.18 -11.76
C GLU A 108 -9.13 -0.81 -12.14
N CYS A 109 -8.14 -1.61 -11.73
CA CYS A 109 -6.74 -1.39 -12.11
C CYS A 109 -6.57 -1.41 -13.64
N ILE A 110 -7.20 -2.36 -14.33
CA ILE A 110 -7.14 -2.47 -15.80
C ILE A 110 -7.82 -1.28 -16.46
N ASP A 111 -8.99 -0.85 -15.96
CA ASP A 111 -9.73 0.30 -16.50
C ASP A 111 -8.91 1.59 -16.42
N TYR A 112 -8.11 1.76 -15.36
CA TYR A 112 -7.28 2.95 -15.16
C TYR A 112 -5.92 2.88 -15.85
N TYR A 113 -5.38 1.68 -16.09
CA TYR A 113 -4.08 1.46 -16.74
C TYR A 113 -3.94 2.23 -18.07
N HIS A 114 -5.03 2.35 -18.83
CA HIS A 114 -5.03 3.03 -20.14
C HIS A 114 -5.49 4.48 -20.13
N LYS A 115 -6.15 4.94 -19.05
CA LYS A 115 -6.87 6.21 -19.06
C LYS A 115 -6.02 7.39 -18.57
N GLU A 116 -5.20 7.20 -17.55
CA GLU A 116 -4.59 8.33 -16.85
C GLU A 116 -3.11 8.10 -16.52
N LYS A 117 -2.30 9.14 -16.77
CA LYS A 117 -0.93 9.20 -16.27
C LYS A 117 -0.97 9.75 -14.84
N LEU A 118 -1.15 8.86 -13.87
CA LEU A 118 -0.98 9.18 -12.46
C LEU A 118 0.50 9.18 -12.09
N GLY A 119 0.87 10.03 -11.14
CA GLY A 119 2.16 9.91 -10.46
C GLY A 119 2.20 8.56 -9.75
N LYS A 120 3.37 7.90 -9.79
CA LYS A 120 3.52 6.62 -9.11
C LYS A 120 3.57 6.82 -7.59
N LEU A 121 2.99 5.87 -6.86
CA LEU A 121 2.97 5.83 -5.42
C LEU A 121 4.26 5.21 -4.87
N ASP A 122 4.82 5.86 -3.87
CA ASP A 122 5.88 5.31 -3.03
C ASP A 122 5.31 4.93 -1.65
N ASN A 123 6.09 4.20 -0.85
CA ASN A 123 5.70 3.76 0.49
C ASN A 123 4.40 2.93 0.52
N VAL A 124 4.32 1.97 -0.40
CA VAL A 124 3.15 1.10 -0.54
C VAL A 124 3.34 -0.20 0.24
N TYR A 125 2.30 -0.59 0.95
CA TYR A 125 2.22 -1.81 1.74
C TYR A 125 1.02 -2.62 1.26
N PHE A 126 1.20 -3.94 1.16
CA PHE A 126 0.11 -4.86 0.86
C PHE A 126 -0.11 -5.80 2.05
N TYR A 127 -1.36 -6.04 2.41
CA TYR A 127 -1.75 -7.01 3.44
C TYR A 127 -2.79 -7.96 2.85
N PHE A 128 -2.51 -9.25 2.96
CA PHE A 128 -3.36 -10.33 2.49
C PHE A 128 -3.83 -11.16 3.68
N ASP A 129 -5.12 -11.05 4.00
CA ASP A 129 -5.72 -11.84 5.08
C ASP A 129 -5.92 -13.29 4.64
N SER A 130 -5.94 -14.22 5.60
CA SER A 130 -6.19 -15.63 5.30
C SER A 130 -7.61 -15.84 4.77
N SER A 131 -8.56 -14.98 5.18
CA SER A 131 -9.96 -14.98 4.70
C SER A 131 -10.14 -14.58 3.23
N VAL A 132 -9.09 -14.17 2.51
CA VAL A 132 -9.17 -13.96 1.05
C VAL A 132 -9.56 -15.25 0.33
N ILE A 133 -9.22 -16.38 0.93
CA ILE A 133 -9.44 -17.73 0.45
C ILE A 133 -10.40 -18.41 1.43
N ASP A 134 -11.59 -18.82 0.97
CA ASP A 134 -12.67 -19.35 1.83
C ASP A 134 -12.74 -20.89 1.79
N THR A 135 -11.60 -21.54 1.64
CA THR A 135 -11.54 -22.97 1.28
C THR A 135 -10.57 -23.66 2.20
N GLU A 136 -11.06 -24.67 2.91
CA GLU A 136 -10.25 -25.60 3.68
C GLU A 136 -9.24 -26.27 2.71
N ASP A 137 -7.96 -26.23 3.04
CA ASP A 137 -6.85 -26.83 2.28
C ASP A 137 -6.37 -26.14 0.99
N PHE A 138 -6.16 -24.81 1.01
CA PHE A 138 -5.39 -24.19 -0.08
C PHE A 138 -3.89 -24.12 0.16
N PRO A 139 -3.10 -24.52 -0.86
CA PRO A 139 -1.66 -24.40 -0.77
C PRO A 139 -1.26 -22.93 -0.82
N PHE A 140 -0.21 -22.59 -0.07
CA PHE A 140 0.38 -21.25 -0.02
C PHE A 140 0.73 -20.68 -1.40
N VAL A 141 1.00 -21.53 -2.39
CA VAL A 141 1.23 -21.10 -3.78
C VAL A 141 0.04 -20.34 -4.38
N THR A 142 -1.19 -20.65 -3.96
CA THR A 142 -2.40 -19.99 -4.46
C THR A 142 -2.45 -18.53 -4.02
N ILE A 143 -2.17 -18.23 -2.75
CA ILE A 143 -2.13 -16.85 -2.28
C ILE A 143 -0.99 -16.08 -2.96
N VAL A 144 0.18 -16.71 -3.15
CA VAL A 144 1.30 -16.06 -3.86
C VAL A 144 0.97 -15.77 -5.33
N ASN A 145 0.21 -16.63 -6.01
CA ASN A 145 -0.26 -16.36 -7.38
C ASN A 145 -1.22 -15.17 -7.43
N ILE A 146 -2.12 -15.05 -6.46
CA ILE A 146 -3.03 -13.91 -6.33
C ILE A 146 -2.23 -12.61 -6.11
N ILE A 147 -1.25 -12.65 -5.20
CA ILE A 147 -0.36 -11.52 -4.94
C ILE A 147 0.39 -11.10 -6.21
N ASN A 148 0.94 -12.08 -6.94
CA ASN A 148 1.63 -11.87 -8.20
C ASN A 148 0.74 -11.16 -9.23
N ASP A 149 -0.52 -11.59 -9.37
CA ASP A 149 -1.46 -10.95 -10.29
C ASP A 149 -1.80 -9.51 -9.87
N ILE A 150 -2.03 -9.27 -8.58
CA ILE A 150 -2.29 -7.92 -8.04
C ILE A 150 -1.10 -6.99 -8.29
N ILE A 151 0.10 -7.40 -7.89
CA ILE A 151 1.30 -6.56 -8.03
C ILE A 151 1.56 -6.26 -9.51
N LYS A 152 1.44 -7.26 -10.39
CA LYS A 152 1.57 -7.07 -11.84
C LYS A 152 0.59 -6.02 -12.38
N LYS A 153 -0.68 -6.06 -11.95
CA LYS A 153 -1.72 -5.14 -12.43
C LYS A 153 -1.62 -3.75 -11.80
N VAL A 154 -1.06 -3.63 -10.60
CA VAL A 154 -0.89 -2.34 -9.90
C VAL A 154 0.43 -1.65 -10.26
N ASN A 155 1.36 -2.31 -10.95
CA ASN A 155 2.70 -1.80 -11.29
C ASN A 155 2.73 -0.46 -12.07
N PHE A 156 1.63 -0.08 -12.73
CA PHE A 156 1.53 1.26 -13.35
C PHE A 156 1.37 2.38 -12.33
N LEU A 157 0.71 2.08 -11.21
CA LEU A 157 0.39 3.00 -10.13
C LEU A 157 1.48 3.01 -9.05
N VAL A 158 2.21 1.92 -8.86
CA VAL A 158 3.15 1.78 -7.74
C VAL A 158 4.60 1.78 -8.22
N ASN A 159 5.45 2.53 -7.53
CA ASN A 159 6.88 2.60 -7.77
C ASN A 159 7.65 1.69 -6.80
N ASN A 160 7.47 1.90 -5.49
CA ASN A 160 8.16 1.15 -4.42
C ASN A 160 7.15 0.47 -3.48
N ILE A 161 7.31 -0.84 -3.30
CA ILE A 161 6.56 -1.66 -2.36
C ILE A 161 7.45 -1.95 -1.15
N LYS A 162 7.14 -1.30 -0.02
CA LYS A 162 7.91 -1.43 1.22
C LYS A 162 7.75 -2.80 1.87
N ASN A 163 6.52 -3.32 1.88
CA ASN A 163 6.28 -4.62 2.50
C ASN A 163 5.04 -5.30 1.94
N VAL A 164 5.08 -6.62 1.89
CA VAL A 164 3.94 -7.49 1.61
C VAL A 164 3.73 -8.40 2.81
N PHE A 165 2.63 -8.22 3.52
CA PHE A 165 2.22 -9.05 4.65
C PHE A 165 1.25 -10.13 4.17
N ILE A 166 1.51 -11.37 4.54
CA ILE A 166 0.67 -12.52 4.22
C ILE A 166 0.27 -13.19 5.53
N ASP A 167 -1.03 -13.21 5.82
CA ASP A 167 -1.57 -14.01 6.91
C ASP A 167 -1.63 -15.48 6.48
N ASP A 168 -0.57 -16.20 6.81
CA ASP A 168 -0.31 -17.57 6.35
C ASP A 168 -0.72 -18.65 7.36
N LEU A 169 -1.45 -18.28 8.41
CA LEU A 169 -1.83 -19.21 9.49
C LEU A 169 -2.67 -20.39 8.99
N GLN A 170 -3.42 -20.20 7.91
CA GLN A 170 -4.32 -21.21 7.33
C GLN A 170 -3.76 -21.86 6.05
N PHE A 171 -2.56 -21.48 5.60
CA PHE A 171 -1.99 -21.98 4.35
C PHE A 171 -0.93 -23.06 4.60
N ASP A 172 -1.11 -24.17 3.90
CA ASP A 172 -0.19 -25.30 3.91
C ASP A 172 0.84 -25.24 2.76
N GLY A 173 1.93 -25.97 2.93
CA GLY A 173 2.94 -26.19 1.88
C GLY A 173 4.19 -25.31 1.96
N GLU A 174 5.01 -25.39 0.91
CA GLU A 174 6.36 -24.80 0.85
C GLU A 174 6.30 -23.28 0.65
N ARG A 175 6.67 -22.51 1.68
CA ARG A 175 6.60 -21.03 1.67
C ARG A 175 7.84 -20.39 1.07
N ARG A 176 9.02 -20.93 1.38
CA ARG A 176 10.32 -20.32 1.04
C ARG A 176 10.48 -20.16 -0.48
N ILE A 177 10.22 -21.22 -1.24
CA ILE A 177 10.35 -21.20 -2.71
C ILE A 177 9.38 -20.19 -3.34
N CYS A 178 8.13 -20.16 -2.88
CA CYS A 178 7.11 -19.25 -3.40
C CYS A 178 7.47 -17.77 -3.12
N ILE A 179 7.97 -17.46 -1.92
CA ILE A 179 8.41 -16.10 -1.56
C ILE A 179 9.64 -15.68 -2.35
N GLN A 180 10.63 -16.57 -2.50
CA GLN A 180 11.82 -16.30 -3.32
C GLN A 180 11.43 -15.99 -4.77
N TYR A 181 10.49 -16.75 -5.34
CA TYR A 181 9.97 -16.51 -6.67
C TYR A 181 9.27 -15.15 -6.77
N LEU A 182 8.44 -14.79 -5.78
CA LEU A 182 7.75 -13.50 -5.74
C LEU A 182 8.75 -12.33 -5.74
N ILE A 183 9.74 -12.36 -4.84
CA ILE A 183 10.75 -11.30 -4.71
C ILE A 183 11.59 -11.20 -6.00
N ARG A 184 11.98 -12.33 -6.59
CA ARG A 184 12.76 -12.35 -7.83
C ARG A 184 12.03 -11.70 -9.00
N ASN A 185 10.71 -11.89 -9.08
CA ASN A 185 9.89 -11.32 -10.16
C ASN A 185 9.58 -9.83 -9.95
N TYR A 186 9.60 -9.36 -8.71
CA TYR A 186 9.25 -7.98 -8.34
C TYR A 186 10.37 -7.34 -7.51
N PRO A 187 11.44 -6.85 -8.15
CA PRO A 187 12.58 -6.25 -7.46
C PRO A 187 12.23 -4.93 -6.73
N ASN A 188 11.03 -4.39 -6.95
CA ASN A 188 10.50 -3.23 -6.24
C ASN A 188 9.86 -3.59 -4.88
N ILE A 189 9.79 -4.88 -4.52
CA ILE A 189 9.39 -5.34 -3.18
C ILE A 189 10.62 -5.37 -2.29
N GLU A 190 10.61 -4.57 -1.22
CA GLU A 190 11.71 -4.53 -0.25
C GLU A 190 11.65 -5.70 0.75
N LYS A 191 10.45 -6.09 1.18
CA LYS A 191 10.24 -7.11 2.21
C LYS A 191 8.95 -7.89 2.00
N VAL A 192 8.95 -9.16 2.43
CA VAL A 192 7.75 -10.00 2.55
C VAL A 192 7.73 -10.57 3.98
N ASN A 193 6.63 -10.38 4.69
CA ASN A 193 6.42 -10.82 6.06
C ASN A 193 5.28 -11.85 6.13
N LEU A 194 5.45 -12.86 6.98
CA LEU A 194 4.46 -13.89 7.25
C LEU A 194 3.92 -13.75 8.69
N SER A 195 2.62 -13.92 8.89
CA SER A 195 2.00 -13.86 10.23
C SER A 195 2.43 -15.01 11.15
N SER A 196 2.80 -16.17 10.61
CA SER A 196 3.23 -17.35 11.38
C SER A 196 4.55 -17.20 12.15
N HIS A 197 5.06 -15.97 12.33
CA HIS A 197 6.32 -15.63 13.01
C HIS A 197 7.58 -16.26 12.40
N SER A 198 7.45 -16.92 11.25
CA SER A 198 8.57 -17.34 10.43
C SER A 198 9.11 -16.12 9.68
N ASN A 199 9.85 -15.27 10.40
CA ASN A 199 10.61 -14.19 9.78
C ASN A 199 11.73 -14.82 8.94
N LEU A 200 11.46 -15.01 7.64
CA LEU A 200 12.49 -15.35 6.66
C LEU A 200 13.34 -14.09 6.43
N LEU A 201 14.35 -13.88 7.27
CA LEU A 201 15.32 -12.80 7.09
C LEU A 201 16.11 -13.04 5.80
N MET A 202 16.05 -12.05 4.90
CA MET A 202 16.72 -12.05 3.60
C MET A 202 18.24 -12.28 3.68
N ASN A 203 18.86 -11.97 4.83
CA ASN A 203 20.31 -12.03 5.02
C ASN A 203 20.88 -13.45 4.89
N ASP A 204 20.07 -14.49 5.11
CA ASP A 204 20.50 -15.89 4.95
C ASP A 204 20.31 -16.41 3.51
N MET A 205 19.82 -15.59 2.57
CA MET A 205 19.53 -16.01 1.18
C MET A 205 20.54 -15.49 0.14
N ILE A 206 21.51 -14.67 0.53
CA ILE A 206 22.53 -14.13 -0.40
C ILE A 206 23.79 -15.02 -0.48
N PHE A 207 23.92 -16.06 0.36
CA PHE A 207 25.10 -16.93 0.40
C PHE A 207 24.77 -18.42 0.37
N THR A 208 24.38 -18.95 -0.79
CA THR A 208 24.69 -20.34 -1.22
C THR A 208 24.56 -20.45 -2.72
#